data_AF-Q7F2A7-F1
#
_entry.id   AF-Q7F2A7-F1
#
_cell.length_a   1.000
_cell.length_b   1.000
_cell.length_c   1.000
_cell.angle_alpha   90.00
_cell.angle_beta   90.00
_cell.angle_gamma   90.00
#
_symmetry.space_group_name_H-M   'P 1'
#
loop_
_entity.id
_entity.type
_entity.pdbx_description
1 polymer ?
#
loop_
_entity_poly.entity_id
_entity_poly.type
_entity_poly.pdbx_seq_one_letter_code
_entity_poly.pdbx_strand_id
1 'polypeptide(L)'
;MGNMMDNLLVRSLTSKSKGRTDDIVPPSPVKAPDADGADKTDDEENPMMETVRSKCITQLLLLGAIDSIQKRYWSRLKTTQQTAIMDILLSLLEFASSYNSTSNLRTRMHHIPPERPPLNLLRQELAGTAIYLEILQKSTVEHDGNDPSEDTNGHVIESDEHEKLKSLAEGKLVSFCGQILKDASDLQPSTGEAASADIHRVLDLRAPVIVKVLNGMCIMDAQIFKKHIREFYPLITKLICCDQMDVRGALGDLFSKQLTPLMP
;
A
#
# COMPACT_ATOMS: atom_id res chain seq x y z
N MET A 1 13.67 -29.31 -8.43
CA MET A 1 13.07 -29.61 -7.12
C MET A 1 13.38 -28.44 -6.20
N GLY A 2 12.39 -27.59 -5.95
CA GLY A 2 12.55 -26.30 -5.29
C GLY A 2 12.63 -26.43 -3.77
N ASN A 3 13.62 -25.74 -3.19
CA ASN A 3 13.70 -25.45 -1.77
C ASN A 3 12.76 -24.26 -1.47
N MET A 4 11.75 -24.50 -0.63
CA MET A 4 10.82 -23.49 -0.16
C MET A 4 10.76 -23.63 1.36
N MET A 5 11.27 -22.65 2.10
CA MET A 5 10.87 -22.34 3.48
C MET A 5 11.58 -21.05 3.92
N ASP A 6 10.87 -19.95 3.70
CA ASP A 6 11.21 -18.62 4.19
C ASP A 6 10.91 -18.47 5.69
N ASN A 7 11.92 -17.97 6.40
CA ASN A 7 11.87 -16.98 7.47
C ASN A 7 10.92 -17.23 8.66
N LEU A 8 11.49 -17.98 9.61
CA LEU A 8 11.13 -18.03 11.02
C LEU A 8 11.04 -16.65 11.67
N LEU A 9 9.86 -16.37 12.23
CA LEU A 9 9.58 -15.31 13.19
C LEU A 9 10.52 -15.43 14.40
N VAL A 10 11.53 -14.55 14.47
CA VAL A 10 12.43 -14.45 15.63
C VAL A 10 11.76 -13.67 16.76
N ARG A 11 11.28 -14.46 17.74
CA ARG A 11 11.27 -14.25 19.19
C ARG A 11 11.73 -12.88 19.74
N SER A 12 10.87 -12.32 20.60
CA SER A 12 11.28 -11.88 21.93
C SER A 12 10.11 -11.98 22.92
N LEU A 13 10.25 -12.92 23.87
CA LEU A 13 9.38 -13.12 25.03
C LEU A 13 10.11 -12.61 26.27
N THR A 14 9.43 -11.85 27.14
CA THR A 14 9.70 -11.84 28.57
C THR A 14 8.42 -11.56 29.38
N SER A 15 7.69 -12.62 29.74
CA SER A 15 6.65 -12.59 30.77
C SER A 15 7.24 -13.00 32.13
N LYS A 16 7.11 -12.15 33.16
CA LYS A 16 7.49 -12.48 34.55
C LYS A 16 6.34 -13.15 35.30
N SER A 17 6.71 -14.13 36.12
CA SER A 17 5.86 -15.03 36.93
C SER A 17 5.23 -14.38 38.17
N LYS A 18 4.01 -14.79 38.55
CA LYS A 18 3.47 -14.63 39.91
C LYS A 18 3.15 -16.01 40.49
N GLY A 19 3.69 -16.27 41.68
CA GLY A 19 3.74 -17.57 42.34
C GLY A 19 2.44 -18.05 42.96
N ARG A 20 2.41 -19.36 43.22
CA ARG A 20 1.41 -20.14 43.93
C ARG A 20 1.94 -20.46 45.33
N THR A 21 1.09 -20.34 46.34
CA THR A 21 1.25 -20.95 47.67
C THR A 21 -0.06 -21.63 48.05
N ASP A 22 0.07 -22.86 48.54
CA ASP A 22 -0.96 -23.84 48.87
C ASP A 22 -1.72 -23.54 50.17
N ASP A 23 -2.91 -24.13 50.33
CA ASP A 23 -3.24 -24.92 51.53
C ASP A 23 -4.52 -25.78 51.37
N ILE A 24 -4.61 -26.79 52.25
CA ILE A 24 -5.12 -28.18 52.10
C ILE A 24 -6.35 -28.40 53.03
N VAL A 25 -7.55 -28.80 52.52
CA VAL A 25 -8.31 -30.08 52.77
C VAL A 25 -9.66 -30.00 53.59
N PRO A 26 -10.63 -30.95 53.40
CA PRO A 26 -12.13 -30.81 53.39
C PRO A 26 -12.86 -31.58 54.57
N PRO A 27 -14.14 -32.13 54.56
CA PRO A 27 -15.19 -32.34 53.51
C PRO A 27 -16.73 -32.24 53.82
N SER A 28 -17.53 -32.27 52.72
CA SER A 28 -18.85 -32.93 52.44
C SER A 28 -20.22 -32.33 52.87
N PRO A 29 -21.38 -32.69 52.23
CA PRO A 29 -21.64 -33.06 50.82
C PRO A 29 -22.99 -32.54 50.20
N VAL A 30 -23.14 -32.72 48.87
CA VAL A 30 -24.36 -32.79 48.00
C VAL A 30 -25.33 -31.60 47.87
N LYS A 31 -25.35 -30.94 46.68
CA LYS A 31 -26.54 -30.83 45.79
C LYS A 31 -26.16 -30.23 44.43
N ALA A 32 -26.40 -30.95 43.34
CA ALA A 32 -26.27 -30.45 41.98
C ALA A 32 -27.49 -29.59 41.60
N PRO A 33 -27.29 -28.45 40.93
CA PRO A 33 -28.28 -27.86 40.03
C PRO A 33 -27.85 -28.08 38.57
N ASP A 34 -28.72 -28.66 37.77
CA ASP A 34 -28.55 -28.76 36.32
C ASP A 34 -28.40 -27.36 35.72
N ALA A 35 -27.31 -27.19 34.99
CA ALA A 35 -26.85 -25.92 34.44
C ALA A 35 -27.68 -25.52 33.22
N ASP A 36 -28.42 -24.42 33.38
CA ASP A 36 -28.73 -23.51 32.29
C ASP A 36 -27.44 -22.74 31.96
N GLY A 37 -26.97 -22.83 30.72
CA GLY A 37 -25.63 -22.39 30.35
C GLY A 37 -25.44 -22.36 28.84
N ALA A 38 -26.33 -21.65 28.16
CA ALA A 38 -26.14 -21.29 26.77
C ALA A 38 -24.87 -20.42 26.63
N ASP A 39 -23.88 -21.02 25.97
CA ASP A 39 -22.96 -20.42 25.01
C ASP A 39 -22.31 -19.08 25.41
N LYS A 40 -21.20 -19.20 26.15
CA LYS A 40 -20.10 -18.23 26.07
C LYS A 40 -19.00 -18.86 25.23
N THR A 41 -19.15 -18.84 23.91
CA THR A 41 -17.99 -18.78 23.04
C THR A 41 -17.27 -17.47 23.35
N ASP A 42 -16.26 -17.54 24.22
CA ASP A 42 -15.29 -16.48 24.38
C ASP A 42 -14.65 -16.25 23.00
N ASP A 43 -15.06 -15.15 22.35
CA ASP A 43 -14.37 -14.53 21.22
C ASP A 43 -12.99 -14.04 21.73
N GLU A 44 -12.05 -14.97 21.96
CA GLU A 44 -10.64 -14.65 22.15
C GLU A 44 -10.12 -14.11 20.80
N GLU A 45 -10.29 -12.81 20.56
CA GLU A 45 -9.65 -12.14 19.43
C GLU A 45 -8.14 -12.43 19.49
N ASN A 46 -7.63 -13.16 18.49
CA ASN A 46 -6.23 -13.54 18.39
C ASN A 46 -5.33 -12.31 18.61
N PRO A 47 -4.37 -12.32 19.56
CA PRO A 47 -3.52 -11.16 19.89
C PRO A 47 -2.75 -10.58 18.69
N MET A 48 -2.57 -11.38 17.64
CA MET A 48 -2.02 -10.92 16.36
C MET A 48 -2.94 -9.90 15.65
N MET A 49 -4.26 -10.11 15.70
CA MET A 49 -5.26 -9.21 15.11
C MET A 49 -5.37 -7.88 15.86
N GLU A 50 -5.23 -7.88 17.19
CA GLU A 50 -5.19 -6.65 18.00
C GLU A 50 -3.96 -5.79 17.65
N THR A 51 -2.80 -6.43 17.47
CA THR A 51 -1.57 -5.75 17.05
C THR A 51 -1.72 -5.15 15.65
N VAL A 52 -2.29 -5.92 14.70
CA VAL A 52 -2.56 -5.42 13.34
C VAL A 52 -3.52 -4.24 13.38
N ARG A 53 -4.62 -4.32 14.14
CA ARG A 53 -5.60 -3.23 14.29
C ARG A 53 -4.94 -1.95 14.83
N SER A 54 -4.16 -2.07 15.89
CA SER A 54 -3.46 -0.93 16.51
C SER A 54 -2.48 -0.26 15.54
N LYS A 55 -1.75 -1.07 14.75
CA LYS A 55 -0.89 -0.56 13.66
C LYS A 55 -1.72 0.18 12.62
N CYS A 56 -2.82 -0.40 12.13
CA CYS A 56 -3.66 0.23 11.11
C CYS A 56 -4.20 1.59 11.56
N ILE A 57 -4.72 1.67 12.80
CA ILE A 57 -5.25 2.93 13.35
C ILE A 57 -4.14 4.00 13.40
N THR A 58 -2.96 3.63 13.91
CA THR A 58 -1.81 4.55 14.01
C THR A 58 -1.37 5.03 12.62
N GLN A 59 -1.31 4.11 11.65
CA GLN A 59 -0.92 4.44 10.28
C GLN A 59 -1.96 5.31 9.57
N LEU A 60 -3.26 5.14 9.85
CA LEU A 60 -4.31 5.99 9.28
C LEU A 60 -4.22 7.42 9.80
N LEU A 61 -3.96 7.60 11.10
CA LEU A 61 -3.72 8.91 11.70
C LEU A 61 -2.46 9.56 11.12
N LEU A 62 -1.38 8.80 11.00
CA LEU A 62 -0.14 9.26 10.38
C LEU A 62 -0.35 9.67 8.91
N LEU A 63 -1.11 8.88 8.15
CA LEU A 63 -1.43 9.18 6.75
C LEU A 63 -2.19 10.51 6.63
N GLY A 64 -3.20 10.74 7.48
CA GLY A 64 -3.94 12.01 7.50
C GLY A 64 -3.08 13.21 7.92
N ALA A 65 -2.14 13.02 8.85
CA ALA A 65 -1.18 14.04 9.24
C ALA A 65 -0.23 14.38 8.08
N ILE A 66 0.32 13.38 7.40
CA ILE A 66 1.19 13.57 6.25
C ILE A 66 0.46 14.29 5.11
N ASP A 67 -0.78 13.89 4.81
CA ASP A 67 -1.59 14.57 3.79
C ASP A 67 -1.85 16.05 4.14
N SER A 68 -2.08 16.34 5.41
CA SER A 68 -2.25 17.73 5.87
C SER A 68 -0.95 18.54 5.76
N ILE A 69 0.19 17.93 6.10
CA ILE A 69 1.51 18.57 6.00
C ILE A 69 1.87 18.84 4.55
N GLN A 70 1.73 17.85 3.66
CA GLN A 70 2.11 17.98 2.27
C GLN A 70 1.25 19.01 1.52
N LYS A 71 -0.04 19.15 1.86
CA LYS A 71 -0.90 20.17 1.22
C LYS A 71 -0.58 21.59 1.66
N ARG A 72 -0.18 21.79 2.92
CA ARG A 72 -0.06 23.12 3.53
C ARG A 72 1.36 23.66 3.57
N TYR A 73 2.35 22.77 3.66
CA TYR A 73 3.71 23.17 4.03
C TYR A 73 4.80 22.61 3.12
N TRP A 74 4.47 21.90 2.03
CA TRP A 74 5.47 21.19 1.22
C TRP A 74 6.63 22.04 0.72
N SER A 75 6.35 23.25 0.21
CA SER A 75 7.38 24.20 -0.25
C SER A 75 8.26 24.75 0.87
N ARG A 76 7.83 24.62 2.13
CA ARG A 76 8.56 25.10 3.31
C ARG A 76 9.38 23.98 3.98
N LEU A 77 9.28 22.75 3.49
CA LEU A 77 10.04 21.62 4.02
C LEU A 77 11.43 21.57 3.38
N LYS A 78 12.43 21.21 4.18
CA LYS A 78 13.76 20.91 3.66
C LYS A 78 13.73 19.61 2.83
N THR A 79 14.65 19.48 1.88
CA THR A 79 14.83 18.29 1.05
C THR A 79 14.91 16.99 1.87
N THR A 80 15.58 17.03 3.02
CA THR A 80 15.69 15.89 3.95
C THR A 80 14.34 15.51 4.57
N GLN A 81 13.50 16.49 4.88
CA GLN A 81 12.16 16.27 5.43
C GLN A 81 11.19 15.75 4.37
N GLN A 82 11.27 16.28 3.15
CA GLN A 82 10.48 15.81 2.00
C GLN A 82 10.82 14.34 1.68
N THR A 83 12.11 14.01 1.65
CA THR A 83 12.59 12.63 1.50
C THR A 83 12.06 11.72 2.60
N ALA A 84 12.16 12.15 3.87
CA ALA A 84 11.66 11.36 5.00
C ALA A 84 10.16 11.10 4.90
N ILE A 85 9.36 12.08 4.46
CA ILE A 85 7.92 11.89 4.22
C ILE A 85 7.67 10.86 3.12
N MET A 86 8.42 10.91 2.02
CA MET A 86 8.32 9.93 0.95
C MET A 86 8.63 8.51 1.44
N ASP A 87 9.68 8.36 2.26
CA ASP A 87 10.10 7.06 2.80
C ASP A 87 9.08 6.50 3.80
N ILE A 88 8.55 7.36 4.69
CA ILE A 88 7.51 6.97 5.64
C ILE A 88 6.26 6.49 4.89
N LEU A 89 5.79 7.25 3.89
CA LEU A 89 4.62 6.85 3.11
C LEU A 89 4.83 5.56 2.34
N LEU A 90 6.02 5.37 1.75
CA LEU A 90 6.34 4.12 1.08
C LEU A 90 6.28 2.94 2.06
N SER A 91 6.85 3.08 3.25
CA SER A 91 6.79 2.04 4.29
C SER A 91 5.36 1.72 4.73
N LEU A 92 4.48 2.74 4.84
CA LEU A 92 3.06 2.54 5.10
C LEU A 92 2.36 1.75 3.99
N LEU A 93 2.71 2.05 2.74
CA LEU A 93 2.16 1.38 1.56
C LEU A 93 2.67 -0.06 1.43
N GLU A 94 3.94 -0.32 1.69
CA GLU A 94 4.52 -1.66 1.69
C GLU A 94 3.84 -2.55 2.73
N PHE A 95 3.57 -2.02 3.93
CA PHE A 95 2.82 -2.73 4.94
C PHE A 95 1.39 -3.07 4.47
N ALA A 96 0.67 -2.09 3.94
CA ALA A 96 -0.70 -2.29 3.47
C ALA A 96 -0.76 -3.28 2.29
N SER A 97 0.16 -3.13 1.33
CA SER A 97 0.27 -4.02 0.16
C SER A 97 0.66 -5.44 0.56
N SER A 98 1.59 -5.63 1.51
CA SER A 98 1.94 -6.96 2.04
C SER A 98 0.74 -7.67 2.66
N TYR A 99 -0.07 -6.94 3.43
CA TYR A 99 -1.31 -7.48 4.00
C TYR A 99 -2.40 -7.75 2.94
N ASN A 100 -2.43 -6.94 1.89
CA ASN A 100 -3.36 -7.05 0.76
C ASN A 100 -2.77 -7.82 -0.43
N SER A 101 -1.70 -8.59 -0.22
CA SER A 101 -1.10 -9.40 -1.26
C SER A 101 -2.08 -10.46 -1.76
N THR A 102 -1.93 -10.87 -3.02
CA THR A 102 -2.82 -11.83 -3.68
C THR A 102 -3.04 -13.11 -2.86
N SER A 103 -1.98 -13.69 -2.32
CA SER A 103 -2.04 -14.89 -1.50
C SER A 103 -2.83 -14.68 -0.20
N ASN A 104 -2.61 -13.54 0.46
CA ASN A 104 -3.30 -13.18 1.70
C ASN A 104 -4.78 -12.85 1.45
N LEU A 105 -5.09 -12.12 0.39
CA LEU A 105 -6.47 -11.83 -0.01
C LEU A 105 -7.23 -13.11 -0.33
N ARG A 106 -6.64 -14.00 -1.14
CA ARG A 106 -7.24 -15.30 -1.49
C ARG A 106 -7.52 -16.13 -0.24
N THR A 107 -6.53 -16.24 0.65
CA THR A 107 -6.70 -16.98 1.92
C THR A 107 -7.85 -16.40 2.75
N ARG A 108 -7.90 -15.07 2.90
CA ARG A 108 -8.99 -14.39 3.64
C ARG A 108 -10.35 -14.56 2.98
N MET A 109 -10.43 -14.56 1.65
CA MET A 109 -11.69 -14.77 0.92
C MET A 109 -12.30 -16.16 1.14
N HIS A 110 -11.48 -17.18 1.43
CA HIS A 110 -11.97 -18.52 1.77
C HIS A 110 -12.45 -18.64 3.23
N HIS A 111 -11.97 -17.79 4.15
CA HIS A 111 -12.22 -17.90 5.59
C HIS A 111 -13.20 -16.85 6.13
N ILE A 112 -13.44 -15.76 5.40
CA ILE A 112 -14.32 -14.67 5.83
C ILE A 112 -15.68 -14.82 5.13
N PRO A 113 -16.82 -14.83 5.88
CA PRO A 113 -18.15 -14.79 5.29
C PRO A 113 -18.28 -13.60 4.32
N PRO A 114 -19.09 -13.69 3.25
CA PRO A 114 -19.14 -12.71 2.17
C PRO A 114 -19.47 -11.26 2.59
N GLU A 115 -19.86 -11.03 3.85
CA GLU A 115 -20.44 -9.76 4.29
C GLU A 115 -19.47 -8.69 4.82
N ARG A 116 -18.16 -8.91 4.94
CA ARG A 116 -17.21 -7.79 5.14
C ARG A 116 -15.75 -8.20 4.94
N PRO A 117 -15.07 -7.77 3.87
CA PRO A 117 -13.62 -7.65 3.90
C PRO A 117 -13.22 -6.74 5.08
N PRO A 118 -12.00 -6.83 5.63
CA PRO A 118 -11.45 -5.73 6.42
C PRO A 118 -11.23 -4.52 5.50
N LEU A 119 -12.33 -3.80 5.23
CA LEU A 119 -12.47 -2.68 4.27
C LEU A 119 -11.45 -1.55 4.55
N ASN A 120 -10.96 -1.46 5.78
CA ASN A 120 -10.08 -0.36 6.19
C ASN A 120 -8.71 -0.43 5.53
N LEU A 121 -8.13 -1.62 5.32
CA LEU A 121 -6.76 -1.71 4.79
C LEU A 121 -6.67 -1.51 3.28
N LEU A 122 -7.65 -1.99 2.50
CA LEU A 122 -7.72 -1.68 1.07
C LEU A 122 -7.98 -0.19 0.85
N ARG A 123 -8.86 0.42 1.67
CA ARG A 123 -9.09 1.88 1.64
C ARG A 123 -7.85 2.67 2.05
N GLN A 124 -7.11 2.20 3.05
CA GLN A 124 -5.87 2.82 3.49
C GLN A 124 -4.79 2.73 2.41
N GLU A 125 -4.64 1.59 1.74
CA GLU A 125 -3.72 1.45 0.62
C GLU A 125 -4.08 2.38 -0.54
N LEU A 126 -5.38 2.47 -0.89
CA LEU A 126 -5.85 3.38 -1.92
C LEU A 126 -5.60 4.85 -1.57
N ALA A 127 -5.91 5.25 -0.33
CA ALA A 127 -5.65 6.61 0.15
C ALA A 127 -4.16 6.92 0.18
N GLY A 128 -3.34 5.98 0.68
CA GLY A 128 -1.89 6.09 0.69
C GLY A 128 -1.32 6.23 -0.72
N THR A 129 -1.83 5.44 -1.67
CA THR A 129 -1.41 5.47 -3.08
C THR A 129 -1.70 6.84 -3.68
N ALA A 130 -2.89 7.39 -3.40
CA ALA A 130 -3.28 8.72 -3.87
C ALA A 130 -2.32 9.81 -3.37
N ILE A 131 -2.05 9.84 -2.05
CA ILE A 131 -1.19 10.84 -1.42
C ILE A 131 0.27 10.69 -1.88
N TYR A 132 0.74 9.45 -2.01
CA TYR A 132 2.11 9.18 -2.42
C TYR A 132 2.37 9.60 -3.87
N LEU A 133 1.45 9.28 -4.79
CA LEU A 133 1.53 9.75 -6.18
C LEU A 133 1.52 11.28 -6.26
N GLU A 134 0.65 11.95 -5.50
CA GLU A 134 0.58 13.42 -5.44
C GLU A 134 1.91 14.03 -4.99
N ILE A 135 2.50 13.51 -3.91
CA ILE A 135 3.79 13.98 -3.40
C ILE A 135 4.90 13.76 -4.42
N LEU A 136 4.98 12.56 -5.01
CA LEU A 136 6.04 12.24 -5.97
C LEU A 136 5.93 13.10 -7.22
N GLN A 137 4.73 13.23 -7.79
CA GLN A 137 4.49 14.06 -8.97
C GLN A 137 4.85 15.53 -8.69
N LYS A 138 4.37 16.08 -7.57
CA LYS A 138 4.72 17.44 -7.15
C LYS A 138 6.23 17.65 -6.98
N SER A 139 6.94 16.62 -6.55
CA SER A 139 8.40 16.67 -6.36
C SER A 139 9.19 16.48 -7.65
N THR A 140 8.55 15.97 -8.70
CA THR A 140 9.15 15.86 -10.04
C THR A 140 8.99 17.11 -10.90
N VAL A 141 8.06 18.01 -10.54
CA VAL A 141 7.85 19.28 -11.23
C VAL A 141 8.81 20.32 -10.68
N GLU A 142 9.40 21.13 -11.56
CA GLU A 142 10.23 22.26 -11.15
C GLU A 142 9.39 23.27 -10.38
N HIS A 143 9.81 23.62 -9.16
CA HIS A 143 9.22 24.74 -8.45
C HIS A 143 9.67 26.01 -9.17
N ASP A 144 8.83 26.53 -10.05
CA ASP A 144 9.06 27.83 -10.66
C ASP A 144 9.05 28.85 -9.51
N GLY A 145 10.25 29.30 -9.13
CA GLY A 145 10.51 30.16 -7.99
C GLY A 145 9.94 31.55 -8.24
N ASN A 146 8.62 31.68 -8.15
CA ASN A 146 7.90 32.94 -8.22
C ASN A 146 7.58 33.47 -6.82
N ASP A 147 8.50 33.28 -5.87
CA ASP A 147 8.49 34.07 -4.63
C ASP A 147 9.53 35.21 -4.79
N PRO A 148 9.10 36.47 -4.93
CA PRO A 148 9.97 37.59 -5.25
C PRO A 148 10.67 38.14 -4.00
N SER A 149 11.48 37.32 -3.33
CA SER A 149 12.31 37.80 -2.22
C SER A 149 13.71 37.18 -2.22
N GLU A 150 14.66 37.99 -2.72
CA GLU A 150 15.97 38.27 -2.13
C GLU A 150 16.84 37.07 -1.66
N ASP A 151 17.83 36.66 -2.48
CA ASP A 151 19.24 37.02 -2.21
C ASP A 151 20.25 36.33 -3.17
N THR A 152 21.06 37.16 -3.82
CA THR A 152 21.90 36.87 -5.00
C THR A 152 23.18 36.05 -4.73
N ASN A 153 23.32 35.27 -3.64
CA ASN A 153 24.61 34.57 -3.38
C ASN A 153 24.52 33.10 -2.89
N GLY A 154 23.33 32.47 -2.85
CA GLY A 154 23.13 31.06 -2.41
C GLY A 154 22.72 30.06 -3.50
N HIS A 155 22.50 30.54 -4.72
CA HIS A 155 21.67 29.87 -5.73
C HIS A 155 22.19 28.53 -6.28
N VAL A 156 23.48 28.21 -6.10
CA VAL A 156 24.10 26.99 -6.65
C VAL A 156 23.81 25.75 -5.79
N ILE A 157 23.73 25.90 -4.46
CA ILE A 157 23.56 24.76 -3.54
C ILE A 157 22.09 24.31 -3.49
N GLU A 158 21.15 25.25 -3.46
CA GLU A 158 19.71 24.91 -3.47
C GLU A 158 19.27 24.27 -4.80
N SER A 159 19.89 24.66 -5.92
CA SER A 159 19.64 24.04 -7.23
C SER A 159 20.05 22.56 -7.25
N ASP A 160 21.22 22.22 -6.67
CA ASP A 160 21.74 20.85 -6.65
C ASP A 160 20.94 19.94 -5.70
N GLU A 161 20.50 20.45 -4.54
CA GLU A 161 19.62 19.70 -3.64
C GLU A 161 18.23 19.45 -4.24
N HIS A 162 17.67 20.44 -4.94
CA HIS A 162 16.38 20.30 -5.61
C HIS A 162 16.45 19.29 -6.77
N GLU A 163 17.53 19.32 -7.57
CA GLU A 163 17.74 18.34 -8.63
C GLU A 163 17.89 16.92 -8.08
N LYS A 164 18.60 16.75 -6.95
CA LYS A 164 18.68 15.46 -6.24
C LYS A 164 17.31 14.99 -5.76
N LEU A 165 16.50 15.87 -5.18
CA LEU A 165 15.13 15.51 -4.78
C LEU A 165 14.29 15.07 -5.98
N LYS A 166 14.34 15.83 -7.08
CA LYS A 166 13.62 15.52 -8.31
C LYS A 166 14.00 14.15 -8.85
N SER A 167 15.29 13.85 -8.94
CA SER A 167 15.79 12.55 -9.40
C SER A 167 15.40 11.40 -8.46
N LEU A 168 15.41 11.63 -7.14
CA LEU A 168 14.96 10.67 -6.14
C LEU A 168 13.45 10.39 -6.27
N ALA A 169 12.65 11.45 -6.42
CA ALA A 169 11.21 11.36 -6.57
C ALA A 169 10.82 10.65 -7.89
N GLU A 170 11.53 10.95 -8.98
CA GLU A 170 11.39 10.25 -10.26
C GLU A 170 11.65 8.75 -10.09
N GLY A 171 12.78 8.38 -9.48
CA GLY A 171 13.12 6.97 -9.23
C GLY A 171 12.08 6.25 -8.38
N LYS A 172 11.57 6.90 -7.32
CA LYS A 172 10.49 6.36 -6.48
C LYS A 172 9.17 6.22 -7.22
N LEU A 173 8.81 7.20 -8.06
CA LEU A 173 7.59 7.19 -8.87
C LEU A 173 7.59 6.05 -9.88
N VAL A 174 8.70 5.89 -10.60
CA VAL A 174 8.87 4.82 -11.59
C VAL A 174 8.82 3.46 -10.93
N SER A 175 9.58 3.27 -9.85
CA SER A 175 9.61 2.01 -9.08
C SER A 175 8.23 1.64 -8.56
N PHE A 176 7.52 2.59 -7.93
CA PHE A 176 6.20 2.36 -7.36
C PHE A 176 5.15 2.03 -8.44
N CYS A 177 5.08 2.81 -9.52
CA CYS A 177 4.14 2.54 -10.61
C CYS A 177 4.44 1.18 -11.27
N GLY A 178 5.73 0.92 -11.56
CA GLY A 178 6.18 -0.34 -12.15
C GLY A 178 5.82 -1.55 -11.30
N GLN A 179 6.01 -1.48 -9.98
CA GLN A 179 5.69 -2.58 -9.08
C GLN A 179 4.19 -2.88 -9.06
N ILE A 180 3.33 -1.86 -8.96
CA ILE A 180 1.86 -2.06 -8.96
C ILE A 180 1.38 -2.64 -10.30
N LEU A 181 1.92 -2.16 -11.44
CA LEU A 181 1.59 -2.72 -12.75
C LEU A 181 2.08 -4.16 -12.90
N LYS A 182 3.24 -4.48 -12.34
CA LYS A 182 3.77 -5.85 -12.32
C LYS A 182 2.89 -6.77 -11.51
N ASP A 183 2.53 -6.38 -10.28
CA ASP A 183 1.63 -7.17 -9.42
C ASP A 183 0.27 -7.40 -10.11
N ALA A 184 -0.26 -6.38 -10.79
CA ALA A 184 -1.49 -6.47 -11.55
C ALA A 184 -1.36 -7.39 -12.79
N SER A 185 -0.21 -7.39 -13.43
CA SER A 185 0.08 -8.24 -14.60
C SER A 185 0.26 -9.70 -14.19
N ASP A 186 0.90 -9.96 -13.06
CA ASP A 186 1.13 -11.31 -12.53
C ASP A 186 -0.17 -11.93 -11.97
N LEU A 187 -1.16 -11.09 -11.66
CA LEU A 187 -2.52 -11.50 -11.30
C LEU A 187 -3.36 -11.98 -12.50
N GLN A 188 -2.99 -11.62 -13.73
CA GLN A 188 -3.72 -12.05 -14.92
C GLN A 188 -3.47 -13.54 -15.18
N PRO A 189 -4.50 -14.33 -15.53
CA PRO A 189 -4.29 -15.71 -15.95
C PRO A 189 -3.40 -15.75 -17.20
N SER A 190 -2.61 -16.82 -17.33
CA SER A 190 -1.87 -17.05 -18.57
C SER A 190 -2.85 -17.24 -19.74
N THR A 191 -2.49 -16.75 -20.93
CA THR A 191 -3.38 -16.81 -22.11
C THR A 191 -3.85 -18.24 -22.37
N GLY A 192 -5.14 -18.51 -22.12
CA GLY A 192 -5.78 -19.81 -22.36
C GLY A 192 -6.21 -20.57 -21.10
N GLU A 193 -5.81 -20.13 -19.90
CA GLU A 193 -6.30 -20.68 -18.63
C GLU A 193 -7.52 -19.89 -18.15
N ALA A 194 -8.62 -20.59 -17.83
CA ALA A 194 -9.76 -19.95 -17.18
C ALA A 194 -9.31 -19.46 -15.80
N ALA A 195 -9.40 -18.15 -15.56
CA ALA A 195 -9.16 -17.61 -14.23
C ALA A 195 -10.12 -18.27 -13.23
N SER A 196 -9.58 -18.68 -12.08
CA SER A 196 -10.45 -19.13 -10.99
C SER A 196 -11.31 -17.95 -10.52
N ALA A 197 -12.54 -18.23 -10.05
CA ALA A 197 -13.41 -17.19 -9.49
C ALA A 197 -12.73 -16.35 -8.39
N ASP A 198 -11.77 -16.95 -7.68
CA ASP A 198 -10.95 -16.27 -6.67
C ASP A 198 -10.02 -15.21 -7.29
N ILE A 199 -9.40 -15.47 -8.43
CA ILE A 199 -8.54 -14.49 -9.13
C ILE A 199 -9.37 -13.28 -9.54
N HIS A 200 -10.55 -13.49 -10.12
CA HIS A 200 -11.45 -12.39 -10.50
C HIS A 200 -11.82 -11.51 -9.29
N ARG A 201 -12.15 -12.13 -8.15
CA ARG A 201 -12.53 -11.39 -6.93
C ARG A 201 -11.35 -10.71 -6.24
N VAL A 202 -10.14 -11.28 -6.30
CA VAL A 202 -8.93 -10.56 -5.87
C VAL A 202 -8.67 -9.34 -6.76
N LEU A 203 -8.77 -9.52 -8.08
CA LEU A 203 -8.54 -8.47 -9.05
C LEU A 203 -9.56 -7.33 -8.90
N ASP A 204 -10.83 -7.64 -8.63
CA ASP A 204 -11.88 -6.67 -8.32
C ASP A 204 -11.51 -5.79 -7.10
N LEU A 205 -10.99 -6.40 -6.03
CA LEU A 205 -10.53 -5.67 -4.85
C LEU A 205 -9.27 -4.81 -5.10
N ARG A 206 -8.40 -5.24 -6.01
CA ARG A 206 -7.15 -4.51 -6.37
C ARG A 206 -7.37 -3.41 -7.42
N ALA A 207 -8.41 -3.53 -8.24
CA ALA A 207 -8.69 -2.63 -9.36
C ALA A 207 -8.64 -1.14 -8.97
N PRO A 208 -9.20 -0.67 -7.84
CA PRO A 208 -9.14 0.75 -7.48
C PRO A 208 -7.71 1.30 -7.32
N VAL A 209 -6.79 0.51 -6.77
CA VAL A 209 -5.37 0.90 -6.60
C VAL A 209 -4.68 0.95 -7.96
N ILE A 210 -4.93 -0.05 -8.81
CA ILE A 210 -4.37 -0.14 -10.16
C ILE A 210 -4.82 1.06 -11.01
N VAL A 211 -6.13 1.34 -11.01
CA VAL A 211 -6.73 2.49 -11.69
C VAL A 211 -6.13 3.80 -11.17
N LYS A 212 -5.91 3.93 -9.86
CA LYS A 212 -5.30 5.12 -9.28
C LYS A 212 -3.87 5.34 -9.77
N VAL A 213 -3.08 4.28 -9.89
CA VAL A 213 -1.72 4.31 -10.46
C VAL A 213 -1.76 4.69 -11.94
N LEU A 214 -2.60 4.05 -12.75
CA LEU A 214 -2.74 4.37 -14.18
C LEU A 214 -3.13 5.85 -14.38
N ASN A 215 -4.08 6.35 -13.59
CA ASN A 215 -4.47 7.76 -13.60
C ASN A 215 -3.34 8.69 -13.15
N GLY A 216 -2.51 8.25 -12.19
CA GLY A 216 -1.29 8.97 -11.81
C GLY A 216 -0.27 9.03 -12.96
N MET A 217 -0.11 7.94 -13.72
CA MET A 217 0.75 7.90 -14.89
C MET A 217 0.25 8.82 -16.01
N CYS A 218 -1.07 9.02 -16.14
CA CYS A 218 -1.63 9.98 -17.10
C CYS A 218 -1.16 11.42 -16.88
N ILE A 219 -0.91 11.82 -15.63
CA ILE A 219 -0.46 13.17 -15.25
C ILE A 219 1.04 13.23 -14.92
N MET A 220 1.76 12.13 -15.14
CA MET A 220 3.22 12.09 -15.03
C MET A 220 3.84 13.02 -16.07
N ASP A 221 4.98 13.63 -15.72
CA ASP A 221 5.77 14.39 -16.67
C ASP A 221 6.11 13.55 -17.91
N ALA A 222 5.89 14.13 -19.10
CA ALA A 222 6.02 13.42 -20.37
C ALA A 222 7.46 12.97 -20.65
N GLN A 223 8.47 13.70 -20.18
CA GLN A 223 9.87 13.30 -20.35
C GLN A 223 10.22 12.13 -19.44
N ILE A 224 9.73 12.14 -18.19
CA ILE A 224 9.87 10.99 -17.28
C ILE A 224 9.20 9.76 -17.87
N PHE A 225 7.94 9.88 -18.32
CA PHE A 225 7.21 8.76 -18.92
C PHE A 225 7.93 8.22 -20.17
N LYS A 226 8.37 9.11 -21.06
CA LYS A 226 9.13 8.73 -22.27
C LYS A 226 10.45 8.04 -21.94
N LYS A 227 11.19 8.53 -20.93
CA LYS A 227 12.45 7.95 -20.49
C LYS A 227 12.27 6.51 -19.98
N HIS A 228 11.18 6.24 -19.27
CA HIS A 228 10.92 4.94 -18.63
C HIS A 228 9.91 4.05 -19.37
N ILE A 229 9.49 4.42 -20.59
CA ILE A 229 8.50 3.67 -21.36
C ILE A 229 8.92 2.21 -21.62
N ARG A 230 10.22 1.93 -21.75
CA ARG A 230 10.73 0.56 -21.95
C ARG A 230 10.41 -0.37 -20.78
N GLU A 231 10.34 0.18 -19.56
CA GLU A 231 10.01 -0.57 -18.35
C GLU A 231 8.49 -0.72 -18.21
N PHE A 232 7.73 0.33 -18.52
CA PHE A 232 6.28 0.32 -18.36
C PHE A 232 5.54 -0.45 -19.46
N TYR A 233 5.98 -0.33 -20.72
CA TYR A 233 5.23 -0.82 -21.88
C TYR A 233 4.90 -2.33 -21.82
N PRO A 234 5.82 -3.23 -21.44
CA PRO A 234 5.50 -4.65 -21.30
C PRO A 234 4.44 -4.93 -20.21
N LEU A 235 4.41 -4.14 -19.14
CA LEU A 235 3.44 -4.30 -18.05
C LEU A 235 2.06 -3.77 -18.47
N ILE A 236 2.03 -2.57 -19.02
CA ILE A 236 0.85 -1.90 -19.56
C ILE A 236 0.15 -2.78 -20.62
N THR A 237 0.91 -3.39 -21.53
CA THR A 237 0.34 -4.24 -22.60
C THR A 237 -0.27 -5.54 -22.07
N LYS A 238 0.29 -6.13 -21.01
CA LYS A 238 -0.33 -7.29 -20.33
C LYS A 238 -1.71 -6.96 -19.74
N LEU A 239 -1.93 -5.71 -19.32
CA LEU A 239 -3.19 -5.26 -18.75
C LEU A 239 -4.29 -4.98 -19.80
N ILE A 240 -4.00 -5.00 -21.10
CA ILE A 240 -5.01 -4.81 -22.16
C ILE A 240 -6.13 -5.85 -22.07
N CYS A 241 -5.76 -7.09 -21.71
CA CYS A 241 -6.69 -8.20 -21.55
C CYS A 241 -7.24 -8.32 -20.12
N CYS A 242 -7.08 -7.31 -19.27
CA CYS A 242 -7.57 -7.34 -17.90
C CYS A 242 -9.10 -7.48 -17.87
N ASP A 243 -9.60 -8.45 -17.10
CA ASP A 243 -11.05 -8.68 -16.97
C ASP A 243 -11.79 -7.47 -16.39
N GLN A 244 -11.10 -6.66 -15.56
CA GLN A 244 -11.68 -5.47 -14.96
C GLN A 244 -11.81 -4.33 -15.95
N MET A 245 -13.05 -3.94 -16.24
CA MET A 245 -13.35 -2.89 -17.23
C MET A 245 -12.73 -1.55 -16.84
N ASP A 246 -12.76 -1.19 -15.56
CA ASP A 246 -12.23 0.09 -15.08
C ASP A 246 -10.71 0.19 -15.30
N VAL A 247 -9.99 -0.92 -15.15
CA VAL A 247 -8.55 -1.00 -15.43
C VAL A 247 -8.30 -0.77 -16.92
N ARG A 248 -9.07 -1.43 -17.80
CA ARG A 248 -8.97 -1.23 -19.25
C ARG A 248 -9.35 0.19 -19.68
N GLY A 249 -10.35 0.80 -19.02
CA GLY A 249 -10.73 2.20 -19.24
C GLY A 249 -9.58 3.16 -18.92
N ALA A 250 -9.00 3.04 -17.71
CA ALA A 250 -7.86 3.86 -17.30
C ALA A 250 -6.62 3.63 -18.18
N LEU A 251 -6.44 2.41 -18.70
CA LEU A 251 -5.38 2.09 -19.66
C LEU A 251 -5.60 2.81 -21.01
N GLY A 252 -6.84 2.87 -21.49
CA GLY A 252 -7.21 3.62 -22.68
C GLY A 252 -6.93 5.12 -22.53
N ASP A 253 -7.23 5.69 -21.37
CA ASP A 253 -6.89 7.09 -21.04
C ASP A 253 -5.37 7.32 -21.05
N LEU A 254 -4.60 6.39 -20.47
CA LEU A 254 -3.14 6.45 -20.46
C LEU A 254 -2.57 6.41 -21.89
N PHE A 255 -3.09 5.51 -22.73
CA PHE A 255 -2.69 5.44 -24.13
C PHE A 255 -2.98 6.72 -24.91
N SER A 256 -4.16 7.29 -24.68
CA SER A 256 -4.57 8.54 -25.32
C SER A 256 -3.69 9.71 -24.90
N LYS A 257 -3.35 9.81 -23.61
CA LYS A 257 -2.59 10.95 -23.07
C LYS A 257 -1.08 10.85 -23.23
N GLN A 258 -0.49 9.67 -23.07
CA GLN A 258 0.96 9.51 -22.96
C GLN A 258 1.59 8.81 -24.16
N LEU A 259 0.90 7.85 -24.80
CA LEU A 259 1.46 7.10 -25.93
C LEU A 259 1.15 7.74 -27.29
N THR A 260 -0.05 8.29 -27.47
CA THR A 260 -0.42 8.99 -28.72
C THR A 260 0.56 10.13 -29.06
N PRO A 261 0.99 10.99 -28.10
CA PRO A 261 1.98 12.03 -28.39
C PRO A 261 3.40 11.53 -28.68
N LEU A 262 3.69 10.26 -28.39
CA LEU A 262 5.00 9.64 -28.64
C LEU A 262 5.07 8.91 -29.99
N MET A 263 3.93 8.72 -30.66
CA MET A 263 3.90 8.12 -32.00
C MET A 263 4.20 9.19 -33.06
N PRO A 264 5.01 8.84 -34.08
CA PRO A 264 5.40 9.75 -35.16
C PRO A 264 4.25 10.13 -36.09
#